data_AF-A0A811N9E6-F1
#
_entry.id   AF-A0A811N9E6-F1
#
_cell.length_a   1.000
_cell.length_b   1.000
_cell.length_c   1.000
_cell.angle_alpha   90.00
_cell.angle_beta   90.00
_cell.angle_gamma   90.00
#
_symmetry.space_group_name_H-M   'P 1'
#
loop_
_entity.id
_entity.type
_entity.pdbx_description
1 polymer ?
#
loop_
_entity_poly.entity_id
_entity_poly.type
_entity_poly.pdbx_seq_one_letter_code
_entity_poly.pdbx_strand_id
1 'polypeptide(L)'
;MDLYAKLEVYPRNDKKFTDANEALASAISLILSAHPGPVRRFCVPPHILQDRPATVDAWLSSLALVNLQELDFWDGKDMIYRYMQPSPLAPPPASTFRFSATLLVATFGKCEVLDSSVEGIHFPHLKQLGLEDVSISEGSLHTIISSCPVLECLLLKDIFGVGCLRISSSSLRSIGVGVDHPRENLQFLQEVIIVDAPCLERFLYLGMPINLTVISAPKLETLGCLIDEWFHPPRLVFGTASIQGFKVVSLTTALSNVKTLAIASDFIDLDTVIELMKCFPCLEKLYIKGFH
;
A
#
# COMPACT_ATOMS: atom_id res chain seq x y z
N MET A 1 34.36 -20.21 -5.05
CA MET A 1 34.20 -19.78 -6.46
C MET A 1 33.15 -18.71 -6.45
N ASP A 2 33.61 -17.46 -6.48
CA ASP A 2 32.78 -16.27 -6.45
C ASP A 2 31.98 -16.13 -7.74
N LEU A 3 30.65 -16.26 -7.63
CA LEU A 3 29.70 -15.79 -8.64
C LEU A 3 29.01 -14.52 -8.12
N TYR A 4 29.80 -13.48 -7.82
CA TYR A 4 29.28 -12.11 -7.82
C TYR A 4 29.50 -11.55 -9.23
N ALA A 5 28.54 -11.82 -10.11
CA ALA A 5 28.41 -11.06 -11.33
C ALA A 5 28.11 -9.61 -10.93
N LYS A 6 29.08 -8.73 -11.19
CA LYS A 6 28.88 -7.27 -11.25
C LYS A 6 27.59 -6.99 -12.02
N LEU A 7 26.55 -6.58 -11.32
CA LEU A 7 25.43 -5.92 -11.96
C LEU A 7 25.96 -4.56 -12.41
N GLU A 8 26.07 -4.43 -13.73
CA GLU A 8 26.30 -3.17 -14.41
C GLU A 8 25.30 -2.15 -13.85
N VAL A 9 25.84 -1.13 -13.18
CA VAL A 9 25.14 0.13 -12.95
C VAL A 9 24.78 0.64 -14.34
N TYR A 10 23.54 0.43 -14.77
CA TYR A 10 23.05 1.01 -16.01
C TYR A 10 23.30 2.52 -15.93
N PRO A 11 24.13 3.09 -16.81
CA PRO A 11 24.45 4.50 -16.75
C PRO A 11 23.15 5.27 -16.97
N ARG A 12 22.89 6.16 -16.01
CA ARG A 12 21.85 7.18 -16.00
C ARG A 12 21.81 7.87 -17.38
N ASN A 13 20.85 7.51 -18.22
CA ASN A 13 20.56 8.30 -19.38
C ASN A 13 19.71 9.48 -18.88
N ASP A 14 20.36 10.58 -18.52
CA ASP A 14 19.78 11.87 -18.09
C ASP A 14 18.97 12.56 -19.20
N LYS A 15 18.14 11.80 -19.90
CA LYS A 15 17.15 12.24 -20.89
C LYS A 15 15.84 11.53 -20.59
N LYS A 16 15.10 11.97 -19.57
CA LYS A 16 13.80 11.35 -19.28
C LYS A 16 12.69 12.28 -18.84
N PHE A 17 12.73 13.53 -19.30
CA PHE A 17 11.49 14.18 -19.69
C PHE A 17 11.31 13.91 -21.18
N THR A 18 10.43 12.97 -21.53
CA THR A 18 10.04 12.78 -22.92
C THR A 18 9.18 13.99 -23.32
N ASP A 19 9.27 14.45 -24.57
CA ASP A 19 8.42 15.53 -25.08
C ASP A 19 6.91 15.27 -24.83
N ALA A 20 6.54 13.99 -24.69
CA ALA A 20 5.20 13.55 -24.31
C ALA A 20 4.78 13.98 -22.89
N ASN A 21 5.67 13.89 -21.90
CA ASN A 21 5.39 14.33 -20.52
C ASN A 21 5.24 15.86 -20.45
N GLU A 22 5.99 16.60 -21.26
CA GLU A 22 5.85 18.05 -21.40
C GLU A 22 4.50 18.45 -22.01
N ALA A 23 4.14 17.78 -23.10
CA ALA A 23 2.87 17.99 -23.76
C ALA A 23 1.70 17.65 -22.82
N LEU A 24 1.82 16.57 -22.05
CA LEU A 24 0.81 16.17 -21.06
C LEU A 24 0.66 17.22 -19.95
N ALA A 25 1.75 17.65 -19.31
CA ALA A 25 1.69 18.67 -18.26
C ALA A 25 1.13 20.00 -18.78
N SER A 26 1.50 20.39 -20.00
CA SER A 26 0.96 21.59 -20.65
C SER A 26 -0.54 21.46 -20.92
N ALA A 27 -0.98 20.31 -21.42
CA ALA A 27 -2.40 20.03 -21.66
C ALA A 27 -3.21 20.05 -20.36
N ILE A 28 -2.72 19.44 -19.27
CA ILE A 28 -3.39 19.45 -17.96
C ILE A 28 -3.55 20.89 -17.46
N SER A 29 -2.50 21.71 -17.56
CA SER A 29 -2.54 23.11 -17.15
C SER A 29 -3.60 23.91 -17.93
N LEU A 30 -3.66 23.71 -19.26
CA LEU A 30 -4.66 24.33 -20.11
C LEU A 30 -6.08 23.88 -19.75
N ILE A 31 -6.30 22.57 -19.55
CA ILE A 31 -7.61 22.02 -19.17
C ILE A 31 -8.07 22.63 -17.84
N LEU A 32 -7.21 22.65 -16.81
CA LEU A 32 -7.56 23.19 -15.50
C LEU A 32 -7.85 24.70 -15.54
N SER A 33 -7.21 25.45 -16.43
CA SER A 33 -7.49 26.89 -16.61
C SER A 33 -8.79 27.16 -17.37
N ALA A 34 -9.16 26.30 -18.33
CA ALA A 34 -10.36 26.44 -19.14
C ALA A 34 -11.61 25.83 -18.48
N HIS A 35 -11.44 24.94 -17.49
CA HIS A 35 -12.54 24.22 -16.88
C HIS A 35 -13.28 25.08 -15.84
N PRO A 36 -14.60 25.28 -15.97
CA PRO A 36 -15.36 26.22 -15.12
C PRO A 36 -15.88 25.61 -13.82
N GLY A 37 -15.83 24.30 -13.63
CA GLY A 37 -16.52 23.59 -12.56
C GLY A 37 -15.58 22.92 -11.55
N PRO A 38 -16.13 22.45 -10.41
CA PRO A 38 -15.37 21.64 -9.49
C PRO A 38 -15.25 20.20 -10.03
N VAL A 39 -14.03 19.81 -10.32
CA VAL A 39 -13.64 18.44 -10.62
C VAL A 39 -13.66 17.64 -9.33
N ARG A 40 -14.29 16.47 -9.36
CA ARG A 40 -14.42 15.59 -8.19
C ARG A 40 -13.25 14.63 -8.02
N ARG A 41 -12.62 14.21 -9.12
CA ARG A 41 -11.50 13.28 -9.15
C ARG A 41 -10.35 13.87 -9.94
N PHE A 42 -9.17 13.87 -9.34
CA PHE A 42 -7.93 14.30 -9.99
C PHE A 42 -6.90 13.19 -9.86
N CYS A 43 -6.41 12.71 -11.00
CA CYS A 43 -5.41 11.65 -11.06
C CYS A 43 -4.23 12.12 -11.91
N VAL A 44 -3.03 12.02 -11.35
CA VAL A 44 -1.80 12.45 -12.01
C VAL A 44 -0.72 11.39 -11.78
N PRO A 45 0.00 10.97 -12.83
CA PRO A 45 1.12 10.05 -12.67
C PRO A 45 2.15 10.59 -11.67
N PRO A 46 2.60 9.77 -10.70
CA PRO A 46 3.45 10.23 -9.60
C PRO A 46 4.85 10.66 -10.04
N HIS A 47 5.32 10.25 -11.22
CA HIS A 47 6.59 10.77 -11.76
C HIS A 47 6.52 12.28 -12.08
N ILE A 48 5.34 12.82 -12.42
CA ILE A 48 5.16 14.27 -12.64
C ILE A 48 5.30 15.03 -11.32
N LEU A 49 4.88 14.43 -10.20
CA LEU A 49 5.06 14.97 -8.85
C LEU A 49 6.55 15.18 -8.54
N GLN A 50 7.39 14.21 -8.90
CA GLN A 50 8.83 14.22 -8.67
C GLN A 50 9.55 15.18 -9.63
N ASP A 51 9.21 15.14 -10.92
CA ASP A 51 9.91 15.92 -11.94
C ASP A 51 9.51 17.40 -11.94
N ARG A 52 8.24 17.72 -11.62
CA ARG A 52 7.70 19.10 -11.63
C ARG A 52 6.76 19.38 -10.43
N PRO A 53 7.28 19.37 -9.20
CA PRO A 53 6.47 19.59 -7.99
C PRO A 53 5.73 20.94 -8.01
N ALA A 54 6.36 22.00 -8.52
CA ALA A 54 5.73 23.32 -8.62
C ALA A 54 4.54 23.37 -9.59
N THR A 55 4.58 22.57 -10.67
CA THR A 55 3.46 22.47 -11.61
C THR A 55 2.29 21.73 -11.00
N VAL A 56 2.55 20.64 -10.28
CA VAL A 56 1.51 19.91 -9.54
C VAL A 56 0.91 20.77 -8.43
N ASP A 57 1.74 21.55 -7.71
CA ASP A 57 1.26 22.49 -6.69
C ASP A 57 0.33 23.56 -7.27
N ALA A 58 0.65 24.07 -8.46
CA ALA A 58 -0.20 25.01 -9.18
C ALA A 58 -1.53 24.36 -9.61
N TRP A 59 -1.52 23.10 -10.04
CA TRP A 59 -2.74 22.35 -10.37
C TRP A 59 -3.64 22.15 -9.15
N LEU A 60 -3.07 21.68 -8.04
CA LEU A 60 -3.77 21.48 -6.77
C LEU A 60 -4.26 22.81 -6.16
N SER A 61 -3.67 23.94 -6.56
CA SER A 61 -4.15 25.28 -6.17
C SER A 61 -5.28 25.81 -7.06
N SER A 62 -5.60 25.16 -8.17
CA SER A 62 -6.63 25.60 -9.12
C SER A 62 -8.04 25.59 -8.51
N LEU A 63 -8.84 26.60 -8.87
CA LEU A 63 -10.25 26.66 -8.50
C LEU A 63 -11.07 25.51 -9.10
N ALA A 64 -10.60 24.93 -10.20
CA ALA A 64 -11.23 23.76 -10.81
C ALA A 64 -11.20 22.54 -9.89
N LEU A 65 -10.30 22.46 -8.91
CA LEU A 65 -10.21 21.32 -7.98
C LEU A 65 -10.83 21.61 -6.60
N VAL A 66 -11.60 22.69 -6.45
CA VAL A 66 -12.29 22.99 -5.19
C VAL A 66 -13.23 21.84 -4.82
N ASN A 67 -13.18 21.42 -3.55
CA ASN A 67 -13.92 20.29 -2.98
C ASN A 67 -13.63 18.94 -3.66
N LEU A 68 -12.37 18.73 -4.04
CA LEU A 68 -11.92 17.45 -4.56
C LEU A 68 -12.28 16.31 -3.59
N GLN A 69 -12.89 15.26 -4.15
CA GLN A 69 -13.33 14.07 -3.40
C GLN A 69 -12.36 12.90 -3.59
N GLU A 70 -11.66 12.86 -4.71
CA GLU A 70 -10.77 11.77 -5.05
C GLU A 70 -9.45 12.30 -5.59
N LEU A 71 -8.36 11.97 -4.91
CA LEU A 71 -7.00 12.35 -5.30
C LEU A 71 -6.16 11.10 -5.48
N ASP A 72 -5.58 10.92 -6.65
CA ASP A 72 -4.85 9.70 -6.96
C ASP A 72 -3.51 9.98 -7.68
N PHE A 73 -2.42 9.66 -7.00
CA PHE A 73 -1.08 9.65 -7.58
C PHE A 73 -0.67 8.23 -7.99
N TRP A 74 -1.48 7.59 -8.83
CA TRP A 74 -1.25 6.23 -9.31
C TRP A 74 -0.26 6.19 -10.47
N ASP A 75 0.79 5.37 -10.34
CA ASP A 75 1.59 4.95 -11.49
C ASP A 75 0.89 3.74 -12.09
N GLY A 76 0.56 3.80 -13.39
CA GLY A 76 0.00 2.66 -14.11
C GLY A 76 0.89 1.42 -14.04
N LYS A 77 0.53 0.36 -14.78
CA LYS A 77 1.37 -0.85 -14.90
C LYS A 77 2.72 -0.63 -15.63
N ASP A 78 3.08 0.62 -15.93
CA ASP A 78 4.31 0.94 -16.66
C ASP A 78 5.54 0.74 -15.77
N MET A 79 6.10 -0.48 -15.83
CA MET A 79 7.32 -0.90 -15.16
C MET A 79 8.55 -0.01 -15.43
N ILE A 80 8.51 0.86 -16.45
CA ILE A 80 9.64 1.69 -16.89
C ILE A 80 10.04 2.75 -15.85
N TYR A 81 9.10 3.24 -15.04
CA TYR A 81 9.36 4.25 -14.00
C TYR A 81 9.51 3.67 -12.60
N ARG A 82 9.44 2.33 -12.47
CA ARG A 82 9.65 1.61 -11.20
C ARG A 82 11.13 1.54 -10.81
N TYR A 83 12.04 1.56 -11.81
CA TYR A 83 13.48 1.32 -11.63
C TYR A 83 14.38 2.56 -11.81
N MET A 84 13.80 3.75 -11.99
CA MET A 84 14.55 4.96 -12.39
C MET A 84 14.54 6.09 -11.37
N GLN A 85 14.17 5.82 -10.12
CA GLN A 85 13.91 6.90 -9.19
C GLN A 85 15.15 7.38 -8.43
N PRO A 86 15.33 8.71 -8.29
CA PRO A 86 16.28 9.28 -7.36
C PRO A 86 15.96 8.86 -5.93
N SER A 87 16.97 8.44 -5.19
CA SER A 87 16.99 8.60 -3.75
C SER A 87 17.69 9.94 -3.48
N PRO A 88 17.05 10.92 -2.82
CA PRO A 88 15.80 10.85 -2.03
C PRO A 88 14.51 11.19 -2.82
N LEU A 89 13.37 10.69 -2.32
CA LEU A 89 12.03 11.05 -2.80
C LEU A 89 11.67 12.48 -2.38
N ALA A 90 11.02 13.25 -3.24
CA ALA A 90 10.51 14.57 -2.85
C ALA A 90 9.25 14.46 -1.98
N PRO A 91 9.02 15.42 -1.06
CA PRO A 91 7.78 15.50 -0.32
C PRO A 91 6.59 15.91 -1.21
N PRO A 92 5.36 15.50 -0.86
CA PRO A 92 4.19 15.95 -1.60
C PRO A 92 4.04 17.48 -1.48
N PRO A 93 3.54 18.17 -2.53
CA PRO A 93 3.25 19.60 -2.47
C PRO A 93 2.30 19.93 -1.31
N ALA A 94 2.52 21.06 -0.63
CA ALA A 94 1.71 21.46 0.53
C ALA A 94 0.20 21.55 0.20
N SER A 95 -0.13 21.92 -1.04
CA SER A 95 -1.51 21.98 -1.56
C SER A 95 -2.24 20.63 -1.58
N THR A 96 -1.53 19.51 -1.52
CA THR A 96 -2.08 18.14 -1.47
C THR A 96 -3.07 17.95 -0.33
N PHE A 97 -2.77 18.52 0.85
CA PHE A 97 -3.56 18.33 2.06
C PHE A 97 -4.69 19.35 2.25
N ARG A 98 -4.81 20.33 1.33
CA ARG A 98 -5.90 21.32 1.32
C ARG A 98 -7.28 20.67 1.23
N PHE A 99 -7.37 19.51 0.59
CA PHE A 99 -8.60 18.78 0.36
C PHE A 99 -8.95 17.80 1.49
N SER A 100 -8.20 17.79 2.58
CA SER A 100 -8.37 16.83 3.68
C SER A 100 -9.81 16.74 4.20
N ALA A 101 -10.51 17.88 4.29
CA ALA A 101 -11.91 17.93 4.71
C ALA A 101 -12.91 17.32 3.72
N THR A 102 -12.59 17.22 2.42
CA THR A 102 -13.52 16.81 1.36
C THR A 102 -13.19 15.47 0.72
N LEU A 103 -11.96 14.98 0.90
CA LEU A 103 -11.50 13.72 0.32
C LEU A 103 -12.26 12.52 0.88
N LEU A 104 -12.71 11.66 -0.04
CA LEU A 104 -13.34 10.37 0.19
C LEU A 104 -12.38 9.22 -0.17
N VAL A 105 -11.56 9.42 -1.20
CA VAL A 105 -10.55 8.47 -1.69
C VAL A 105 -9.24 9.21 -1.90
N ALA A 106 -8.15 8.69 -1.36
CA ALA A 106 -6.83 9.26 -1.55
C ALA A 106 -5.80 8.15 -1.76
N THR A 107 -5.00 8.25 -2.82
CA THR A 107 -3.83 7.41 -3.03
C THR A 107 -2.62 8.31 -3.20
N PHE A 108 -1.64 8.16 -2.31
CA PHE A 108 -0.35 8.83 -2.40
C PHE A 108 0.69 7.82 -2.82
N GLY A 109 1.56 8.21 -3.74
CA GLY A 109 2.66 7.34 -4.11
C GLY A 109 3.90 8.06 -4.58
N LYS A 110 5.03 7.36 -4.47
CA LYS A 110 6.38 7.85 -4.81
C LYS A 110 6.69 9.19 -4.14
N CYS A 111 6.51 9.29 -2.83
CA CYS A 111 6.78 10.52 -2.10
C CYS A 111 7.36 10.26 -0.70
N GLU A 112 8.02 11.28 -0.15
CA GLU A 112 8.44 11.30 1.25
C GLU A 112 7.43 12.09 2.10
N VAL A 113 6.75 11.42 3.02
CA VAL A 113 5.83 12.09 3.96
C VAL A 113 6.61 12.49 5.20
N LEU A 114 6.90 13.80 5.32
CA LEU A 114 7.59 14.37 6.47
C LEU A 114 6.64 14.54 7.66
N ASP A 115 7.17 14.44 8.88
CA ASP A 115 6.39 14.57 10.12
C ASP A 115 5.67 15.93 10.21
N SER A 116 6.32 17.01 9.77
CA SER A 116 5.71 18.34 9.72
C SER A 116 4.52 18.44 8.76
N SER A 117 4.43 17.54 7.78
CA SER A 117 3.34 17.55 6.79
C SER A 117 2.06 16.97 7.35
N VAL A 118 2.12 16.10 8.36
CA VAL A 118 0.95 15.42 8.93
C VAL A 118 0.37 16.12 10.17
N GLU A 119 1.08 17.13 10.69
CA GLU A 119 0.61 17.90 11.85
C GLU A 119 -0.70 18.64 11.54
N GLY A 120 -1.76 18.31 12.29
CA GLY A 120 -3.05 18.97 12.20
C GLY A 120 -3.92 18.57 11.00
N ILE A 121 -3.51 17.56 10.23
CA ILE A 121 -4.35 17.01 9.15
C ILE A 121 -5.52 16.23 9.74
N HIS A 122 -6.71 16.43 9.19
CA HIS A 122 -7.88 15.65 9.54
C HIS A 122 -8.67 15.27 8.28
N PHE A 123 -8.97 13.98 8.12
CA PHE A 123 -9.68 13.42 6.97
C PHE A 123 -11.05 12.87 7.40
N PRO A 124 -12.03 13.75 7.71
CA PRO A 124 -13.29 13.34 8.33
C PRO A 124 -14.15 12.41 7.47
N HIS A 125 -13.97 12.44 6.15
CA HIS A 125 -14.81 11.72 5.19
C HIS A 125 -14.06 10.64 4.40
N LEU A 126 -12.76 10.45 4.67
CA LEU A 126 -11.92 9.56 3.87
C LEU A 126 -12.23 8.09 4.18
N LYS A 127 -12.74 7.39 3.16
CA LYS A 127 -13.13 5.99 3.20
C LYS A 127 -12.04 5.06 2.66
N GLN A 128 -11.20 5.54 1.76
CA GLN A 128 -10.15 4.74 1.14
C GLN A 128 -8.84 5.50 1.12
N LEU A 129 -7.80 4.87 1.67
CA LEU A 129 -6.44 5.40 1.69
C LEU A 129 -5.49 4.39 1.07
N GLY A 130 -4.75 4.81 0.05
CA GLY A 130 -3.64 4.07 -0.53
C GLY A 130 -2.31 4.81 -0.33
N LEU A 131 -1.28 4.06 0.03
CA LEU A 131 0.10 4.51 0.08
C LEU A 131 0.94 3.52 -0.75
N GLU A 132 1.60 3.97 -1.81
CA GLU A 132 2.42 3.13 -2.70
C GLU A 132 3.82 3.73 -2.95
N ASP A 133 4.90 3.01 -2.63
CA ASP A 133 6.28 3.51 -2.80
C ASP A 133 6.51 4.80 -1.97
N VAL A 134 6.12 4.78 -0.69
CA VAL A 134 6.12 5.96 0.20
C VAL A 134 7.12 5.79 1.35
N SER A 135 7.99 6.78 1.54
CA SER A 135 8.87 6.90 2.71
C SER A 135 8.15 7.68 3.80
N ILE A 136 7.94 7.09 4.97
CA ILE A 136 7.18 7.69 6.08
C ILE A 136 7.66 7.16 7.43
N SER A 137 7.63 7.98 8.48
CA SER A 137 7.89 7.52 9.85
C SER A 137 6.71 6.73 10.41
N GLU A 138 6.97 5.83 11.37
CA GLU A 138 5.90 5.08 12.07
C GLU A 138 4.87 6.02 12.72
N GLY A 139 5.35 7.11 13.34
CA GLY A 139 4.51 8.11 13.99
C GLY A 139 3.60 8.86 13.00
N SER A 140 4.14 9.21 11.83
CA SER A 140 3.37 9.88 10.77
C SER A 140 2.33 8.96 10.16
N LEU A 141 2.67 7.70 9.90
CA LEU A 141 1.72 6.72 9.38
C LEU A 141 0.56 6.49 10.36
N HIS A 142 0.87 6.34 11.66
CA HIS A 142 -0.14 6.22 12.71
C HIS A 142 -1.02 7.48 12.81
N THR A 143 -0.43 8.67 12.65
CA THR A 143 -1.16 9.94 12.67
C THR A 143 -2.14 10.04 11.50
N ILE A 144 -1.73 9.66 10.29
CA ILE A 144 -2.62 9.65 9.12
C ILE A 144 -3.78 8.69 9.33
N ILE A 145 -3.51 7.44 9.74
CA ILE A 145 -4.56 6.43 9.94
C ILE A 145 -5.55 6.87 11.03
N SER A 146 -5.06 7.40 12.16
CA SER A 146 -5.91 7.86 13.25
C SER A 146 -6.72 9.12 12.91
N SER A 147 -6.27 9.91 11.93
CA SER A 147 -6.96 11.09 11.41
C SER A 147 -8.11 10.77 10.43
N CYS A 148 -8.38 9.48 10.17
CA CYS A 148 -9.41 9.00 9.25
C CYS A 148 -10.49 8.17 9.99
N PRO A 149 -11.48 8.80 10.65
CA PRO A 149 -12.45 8.09 11.50
C PRO A 149 -13.37 7.13 10.74
N VAL A 150 -13.61 7.38 9.44
CA VAL A 150 -14.52 6.58 8.59
C VAL A 150 -13.78 5.71 7.56
N LEU A 151 -12.49 5.46 7.78
CA LEU A 151 -11.65 4.69 6.85
C LEU A 151 -12.12 3.23 6.75
N GLU A 152 -12.55 2.82 5.56
CA GLU A 152 -13.04 1.46 5.28
C GLU A 152 -11.96 0.59 4.62
N CYS A 153 -11.12 1.18 3.76
CA CYS A 153 -10.08 0.47 3.01
C CYS A 153 -8.71 1.12 3.19
N LEU A 154 -7.71 0.33 3.53
CA LEU A 154 -6.31 0.75 3.62
C LEU A 154 -5.44 -0.10 2.70
N LEU A 155 -4.68 0.55 1.82
CA LEU A 155 -3.69 -0.07 0.94
C LEU A 155 -2.30 0.45 1.31
N LEU A 156 -1.38 -0.45 1.63
CA LEU A 156 0.01 -0.16 1.97
C LEU A 156 0.92 -1.00 1.08
N LYS A 157 1.57 -0.35 0.12
CA LYS A 157 2.44 -1.04 -0.83
C LYS A 157 3.81 -0.36 -0.88
N ASP A 158 4.90 -1.14 -0.76
CA ASP A 158 6.27 -0.61 -0.79
C ASP A 158 6.46 0.58 0.20
N ILE A 159 6.15 0.36 1.48
CA ILE A 159 6.32 1.36 2.54
C ILE A 159 7.72 1.28 3.15
N PHE A 160 8.41 2.41 3.20
CA PHE A 160 9.77 2.53 3.75
C PHE A 160 9.77 3.36 5.04
N GLY A 161 10.71 3.07 5.95
CA GLY A 161 10.89 3.79 7.22
C GLY A 161 10.06 3.24 8.38
N VAL A 162 9.27 2.19 8.15
CA VAL A 162 8.41 1.55 9.16
C VAL A 162 8.73 0.07 9.22
N GLY A 163 9.20 -0.44 10.35
CA GLY A 163 9.44 -1.88 10.53
C GLY A 163 8.20 -2.67 10.97
N CYS A 164 7.41 -2.08 11.86
CA CYS A 164 6.23 -2.69 12.48
C CYS A 164 5.10 -1.66 12.52
N LEU A 165 3.92 -2.03 12.05
CA LEU A 165 2.73 -1.17 12.08
C LEU A 165 1.66 -1.77 12.99
N ARG A 166 1.24 -1.00 14.00
CA ARG A 166 0.11 -1.35 14.87
C ARG A 166 -1.15 -0.64 14.40
N ILE A 167 -2.22 -1.40 14.15
CA ILE A 167 -3.50 -0.88 13.67
C ILE A 167 -4.59 -1.14 14.71
N SER A 168 -5.23 -0.05 15.15
CA SER A 168 -6.49 -0.06 15.87
C SER A 168 -7.48 0.83 15.14
N SER A 169 -8.57 0.27 14.62
CA SER A 169 -9.59 1.04 13.91
C SER A 169 -10.97 0.39 13.99
N SER A 170 -11.98 1.19 14.32
CA SER A 170 -13.37 0.74 14.46
C SER A 170 -14.15 0.71 13.14
N SER A 171 -13.65 1.36 12.08
CA SER A 171 -14.33 1.50 10.78
C SER A 171 -13.72 0.64 9.67
N LEU A 172 -12.46 0.20 9.84
CA LEU A 172 -11.70 -0.44 8.79
C LEU A 172 -12.21 -1.84 8.48
N ARG A 173 -12.48 -2.10 7.19
CA ARG A 173 -13.05 -3.36 6.66
C ARG A 173 -12.07 -4.16 5.82
N SER A 174 -11.13 -3.49 5.15
CA SER A 174 -10.18 -4.16 4.26
C SER A 174 -8.79 -3.56 4.37
N ILE A 175 -7.78 -4.42 4.53
CA ILE A 175 -6.36 -4.04 4.45
C ILE A 175 -5.71 -4.80 3.30
N GLY A 176 -4.99 -4.08 2.44
CA GLY A 176 -4.06 -4.66 1.48
C GLY A 176 -2.64 -4.25 1.85
N VAL A 177 -1.72 -5.19 2.01
CA VAL A 177 -0.31 -4.90 2.33
C VAL A 177 0.61 -5.72 1.44
N GLY A 178 1.66 -5.09 0.90
CA GLY A 178 2.67 -5.83 0.14
C GLY A 178 3.94 -5.03 -0.12
N VAL A 179 4.97 -5.74 -0.55
CA VAL A 179 6.24 -5.18 -1.02
C VAL A 179 6.53 -5.85 -2.35
N ASP A 180 6.72 -5.10 -3.42
CA ASP A 180 7.13 -5.67 -4.72
C ASP A 180 8.67 -5.71 -4.83
N HIS A 181 9.38 -4.71 -4.30
CA HIS A 181 10.83 -4.55 -4.53
C HIS A 181 11.57 -4.01 -3.30
N PRO A 182 12.34 -4.85 -2.57
CA PRO A 182 13.22 -4.35 -1.53
C PRO A 182 14.37 -3.54 -2.15
N ARG A 183 14.33 -2.20 -2.02
CA ARG A 183 15.47 -1.32 -2.23
C ARG A 183 16.57 -1.61 -1.19
N GLU A 184 17.80 -1.80 -1.65
CA GLU A 184 18.95 -2.02 -0.76
C GLU A 184 19.08 -0.86 0.24
N ASN A 185 19.26 -1.19 1.53
CA ASN A 185 19.49 -0.27 2.65
C ASN A 185 18.30 0.56 3.19
N LEU A 186 17.05 0.25 2.81
CA LEU A 186 15.87 0.85 3.45
C LEU A 186 15.15 -0.15 4.36
N GLN A 187 14.58 0.34 5.47
CA GLN A 187 13.73 -0.47 6.34
C GLN A 187 12.33 -0.57 5.73
N PHE A 188 11.88 -1.79 5.45
CA PHE A 188 10.55 -2.09 4.93
C PHE A 188 9.58 -2.46 6.04
N LEU A 189 8.29 -2.35 5.74
CA LEU A 189 7.23 -2.88 6.59
C LEU A 189 7.32 -4.42 6.64
N GLN A 190 7.77 -4.94 7.78
CA GLN A 190 7.99 -6.37 8.01
C GLN A 190 6.87 -7.02 8.80
N GLU A 191 6.18 -6.25 9.65
CA GLU A 191 5.09 -6.77 10.48
C GLU A 191 3.91 -5.80 10.56
N VAL A 192 2.71 -6.34 10.43
CA VAL A 192 1.46 -5.65 10.74
C VAL A 192 0.78 -6.34 11.92
N ILE A 193 0.49 -5.57 12.96
CA ILE A 193 -0.19 -6.03 14.17
C ILE A 193 -1.59 -5.40 14.21
N ILE A 194 -2.61 -6.22 14.05
CA ILE A 194 -4.01 -5.82 14.23
C ILE A 194 -4.33 -5.92 15.72
N VAL A 195 -4.31 -4.79 16.41
CA VAL A 195 -4.52 -4.71 17.86
C VAL A 195 -6.01 -4.80 18.18
N ASP A 196 -6.82 -3.95 17.57
CA ASP A 196 -8.28 -4.00 17.69
C ASP A 196 -8.97 -3.45 16.44
N ALA A 197 -9.61 -4.34 15.68
CA ALA A 197 -10.32 -3.99 14.46
C ALA A 197 -11.66 -4.75 14.35
N PRO A 198 -12.72 -4.30 15.06
CA PRO A 198 -14.00 -5.03 15.16
C PRO A 198 -14.78 -5.13 13.84
N CYS A 199 -14.47 -4.28 12.86
CA CYS A 199 -15.11 -4.27 11.55
C CYS A 199 -14.26 -4.87 10.43
N LEU A 200 -13.04 -5.34 10.72
CA LEU A 200 -12.12 -5.83 9.70
C LEU A 200 -12.64 -7.15 9.12
N GLU A 201 -12.92 -7.17 7.82
CA GLU A 201 -13.46 -8.32 7.09
C GLU A 201 -12.40 -9.02 6.23
N ARG A 202 -11.43 -8.27 5.70
CA ARG A 202 -10.47 -8.76 4.70
C ARG A 202 -9.05 -8.27 4.99
N PHE A 203 -8.09 -9.19 4.90
CA PHE A 203 -6.68 -8.88 4.85
C PHE A 203 -6.08 -9.53 3.60
N LEU A 204 -5.42 -8.74 2.75
CA LEU A 204 -4.89 -9.17 1.46
C LEU A 204 -3.38 -8.90 1.41
N TYR A 205 -2.61 -9.92 1.08
CA TYR A 205 -1.19 -9.79 0.73
C TYR A 205 -1.06 -9.38 -0.74
N LEU A 206 -0.21 -8.39 -1.03
CA LEU A 206 -0.09 -7.75 -2.34
C LEU A 206 1.37 -7.71 -2.83
N GLY A 207 2.03 -8.86 -2.85
CA GLY A 207 3.45 -8.98 -3.20
C GLY A 207 4.16 -9.87 -2.20
N MET A 208 5.42 -9.54 -1.89
CA MET A 208 6.26 -10.27 -0.95
C MET A 208 5.56 -10.47 0.41
N PRO A 209 5.83 -11.62 1.05
CA PRO A 209 5.24 -11.96 2.35
C PRO A 209 5.65 -11.00 3.47
N ILE A 210 4.67 -10.61 4.29
CA ILE A 210 4.83 -9.76 5.49
C ILE A 210 4.28 -10.53 6.69
N ASN A 211 4.84 -10.32 7.88
CA ASN A 211 4.30 -10.93 9.09
C ASN A 211 2.98 -10.26 9.48
N LEU A 212 1.98 -11.06 9.83
CA LEU A 212 0.69 -10.58 10.31
C LEU A 212 0.43 -11.15 11.69
N THR A 213 0.24 -10.29 12.68
CA THR A 213 -0.19 -10.66 14.02
C THR A 213 -1.59 -10.09 14.26
N VAL A 214 -2.58 -10.94 14.55
CA VAL A 214 -3.94 -10.51 14.85
C VAL A 214 -4.27 -10.81 16.31
N ILE A 215 -4.48 -9.74 17.08
CA ILE A 215 -4.91 -9.78 18.49
C ILE A 215 -6.44 -9.81 18.56
N SER A 216 -7.12 -8.86 17.90
CA SER A 216 -8.58 -8.78 17.87
C SER A 216 -9.09 -8.30 16.51
N ALA A 217 -9.72 -9.21 15.75
CA ALA A 217 -10.45 -8.92 14.51
C ALA A 217 -11.60 -9.93 14.34
N PRO A 218 -12.69 -9.80 15.11
CA PRO A 218 -13.75 -10.82 15.18
C PRO A 218 -14.50 -11.05 13.86
N LYS A 219 -14.50 -10.08 12.94
CA LYS A 219 -15.17 -10.18 11.64
C LYS A 219 -14.23 -10.58 10.50
N LEU A 220 -12.97 -10.91 10.77
CA LEU A 220 -12.02 -11.23 9.71
C LEU A 220 -12.37 -12.57 9.08
N GLU A 221 -12.98 -12.51 7.90
CA GLU A 221 -13.47 -13.68 7.17
C GLU A 221 -12.62 -14.04 5.96
N THR A 222 -11.78 -13.11 5.48
CA THR A 222 -10.97 -13.29 4.26
C THR A 222 -9.49 -13.04 4.52
N LEU A 223 -8.68 -14.05 4.21
CA LEU A 223 -7.22 -13.93 4.09
C LEU A 223 -6.83 -14.18 2.63
N GLY A 224 -6.31 -13.16 1.97
CA GLY A 224 -6.05 -13.19 0.53
C GLY A 224 -4.57 -13.26 0.18
N CYS A 225 -4.23 -14.12 -0.78
CA CYS A 225 -2.94 -14.23 -1.44
C CYS A 225 -1.75 -14.52 -0.49
N LEU A 226 -1.94 -15.42 0.49
CA LEU A 226 -0.83 -15.92 1.28
C LEU A 226 0.20 -16.58 0.35
N ILE A 227 1.40 -16.02 0.30
CA ILE A 227 2.49 -16.50 -0.54
C ILE A 227 3.44 -17.34 0.30
N ASP A 228 3.67 -18.59 -0.09
CA ASP A 228 4.72 -19.43 0.49
C ASP A 228 5.98 -19.33 -0.36
N GLU A 229 6.84 -18.37 0.00
CA GLU A 229 8.16 -18.23 -0.58
C GLU A 229 9.21 -18.94 0.27
N TRP A 230 10.05 -19.73 -0.39
CA TRP A 230 11.07 -20.56 0.28
C TRP A 230 12.08 -19.76 1.10
N PHE A 231 12.38 -18.53 0.70
CA PHE A 231 13.41 -17.72 1.34
C PHE A 231 12.89 -16.95 2.57
N HIS A 232 11.61 -16.56 2.57
CA HIS A 232 10.99 -15.77 3.65
C HIS A 232 9.53 -16.17 3.85
N PRO A 233 9.24 -17.29 4.53
CA PRO A 233 7.87 -17.71 4.77
C PRO A 233 7.16 -16.70 5.69
N PRO A 234 5.99 -16.15 5.30
CA PRO A 234 5.26 -15.20 6.13
C PRO A 234 4.87 -15.86 7.44
N ARG A 235 5.05 -15.14 8.54
CA ARG A 235 4.50 -15.56 9.83
C ARG A 235 3.13 -14.95 10.03
N LEU A 236 2.12 -15.81 10.14
CA LEU A 236 0.77 -15.44 10.51
C LEU A 236 0.52 -15.90 11.96
N VAL A 237 0.33 -14.95 12.87
CA VAL A 237 -0.05 -15.20 14.26
C VAL A 237 -1.46 -14.72 14.47
N PHE A 238 -2.29 -15.56 15.09
CA PHE A 238 -3.69 -15.26 15.32
C PHE A 238 -4.09 -15.78 16.70
N GLY A 239 -4.21 -14.88 17.67
CA GLY A 239 -4.30 -15.26 19.09
C GLY A 239 -3.11 -16.15 19.48
N THR A 240 -3.39 -17.42 19.81
CA THR A 240 -2.38 -18.43 20.18
C THR A 240 -2.00 -19.38 19.05
N ALA A 241 -2.62 -19.25 17.86
CA ALA A 241 -2.25 -20.00 16.67
C ALA A 241 -1.11 -19.29 15.93
N SER A 242 -0.17 -20.06 15.37
CA SER A 242 0.93 -19.54 14.57
C SER A 242 1.20 -20.42 13.37
N ILE A 243 1.19 -19.81 12.19
CA ILE A 243 1.46 -20.42 10.89
C ILE A 243 2.71 -19.74 10.32
N GLN A 244 3.60 -20.51 9.73
CA GLN A 244 4.79 -20.02 9.05
C GLN A 244 4.81 -20.57 7.62
N GLY A 245 4.59 -19.71 6.63
CA GLY A 245 4.32 -20.14 5.25
C GLY A 245 3.02 -20.94 5.20
N PHE A 246 3.08 -22.15 4.65
CA PHE A 246 1.96 -23.11 4.73
C PHE A 246 2.09 -24.12 5.88
N LYS A 247 3.12 -24.00 6.73
CA LYS A 247 3.35 -24.93 7.85
C LYS A 247 2.73 -24.42 9.14
N VAL A 248 1.99 -25.30 9.79
CA VAL A 248 1.39 -25.05 11.10
C VAL A 248 2.44 -25.25 12.18
N VAL A 249 2.80 -24.18 12.90
CA VAL A 249 3.81 -24.25 13.97
C VAL A 249 3.16 -24.56 15.31
N SER A 250 2.02 -23.95 15.60
CA SER A 250 1.25 -24.18 16.82
C SER A 250 -0.23 -23.90 16.54
N LEU A 251 -1.09 -24.84 16.91
CA LEU A 251 -2.53 -24.70 16.72
C LEU A 251 -3.26 -25.16 17.99
N THR A 252 -3.58 -24.19 18.84
CA THR A 252 -4.38 -24.42 20.05
C THR A 252 -5.83 -24.00 19.86
N THR A 253 -6.09 -23.09 18.91
CA THR A 253 -7.42 -22.61 18.55
C THR A 253 -7.55 -22.58 17.03
N ALA A 254 -8.65 -23.12 16.50
CA ALA A 254 -8.90 -23.11 15.06
C ALA A 254 -9.40 -21.71 14.61
N LEU A 255 -9.01 -21.28 13.41
CA LEU A 255 -9.38 -19.99 12.84
C LEU A 255 -10.77 -20.03 12.21
N SER A 256 -11.78 -20.27 13.04
CA SER A 256 -13.17 -20.48 12.64
C SER A 256 -13.82 -19.27 11.97
N ASN A 257 -13.25 -18.08 12.10
CA ASN A 257 -13.82 -16.88 11.48
C ASN A 257 -13.51 -16.80 9.98
N VAL A 258 -12.40 -17.37 9.53
CA VAL A 258 -11.96 -17.25 8.14
C VAL A 258 -12.71 -18.26 7.27
N LYS A 259 -13.48 -17.72 6.32
CA LYS A 259 -14.30 -18.47 5.35
C LYS A 259 -13.71 -18.47 3.95
N THR A 260 -12.90 -17.46 3.63
CA THR A 260 -12.25 -17.33 2.33
C THR A 260 -10.74 -17.27 2.50
N LEU A 261 -10.05 -18.18 1.83
CA LEU A 261 -8.60 -18.25 1.78
C LEU A 261 -8.15 -18.19 0.33
N ALA A 262 -7.21 -17.30 0.01
CA ALA A 262 -6.49 -17.36 -1.26
C ALA A 262 -5.01 -17.60 -0.98
N ILE A 263 -4.43 -18.57 -1.67
CA ILE A 263 -3.01 -18.91 -1.58
C ILE A 263 -2.35 -18.79 -2.95
N ALA A 264 -1.09 -18.39 -2.95
CA ALA A 264 -0.25 -18.37 -4.15
C ALA A 264 1.12 -18.98 -3.83
N SER A 265 1.69 -19.74 -4.77
CA SER A 265 3.03 -20.28 -4.62
C SER A 265 3.60 -20.68 -5.98
N ASP A 266 4.93 -20.64 -6.11
CA ASP A 266 5.65 -21.19 -7.27
C ASP A 266 5.55 -22.71 -7.32
N PHE A 267 5.48 -23.36 -6.15
CA PHE A 267 5.41 -24.82 -6.00
C PHE A 267 4.39 -25.18 -4.93
N ILE A 268 3.19 -25.52 -5.35
CA ILE A 268 2.11 -25.93 -4.45
C ILE A 268 2.28 -27.41 -4.09
N ASP A 269 2.68 -27.67 -2.85
CA ASP A 269 2.68 -29.01 -2.27
C ASP A 269 1.30 -29.33 -1.66
N LEU A 270 0.68 -30.42 -2.11
CA LEU A 270 -0.67 -30.79 -1.69
C LEU A 270 -0.76 -31.02 -0.17
N ASP A 271 0.24 -31.67 0.43
CA ASP A 271 0.23 -31.99 1.85
C ASP A 271 0.31 -30.72 2.69
N THR A 272 1.12 -29.73 2.30
CA THR A 272 1.16 -28.42 2.97
C THR A 272 -0.16 -27.66 2.89
N VAL A 273 -0.86 -27.71 1.74
CA VAL A 273 -2.18 -27.08 1.60
C VAL A 273 -3.22 -27.79 2.48
N ILE A 274 -3.19 -29.12 2.53
CA ILE A 274 -4.08 -29.91 3.40
C ILE A 274 -3.84 -29.56 4.88
N GLU A 275 -2.59 -29.46 5.33
CA GLU A 275 -2.25 -29.04 6.69
C GLU A 275 -2.73 -27.61 6.97
N LEU A 276 -2.55 -26.68 6.03
CA LEU A 276 -3.05 -25.31 6.14
C LEU A 276 -4.58 -25.28 6.28
N MET A 277 -5.31 -26.07 5.49
CA MET A 277 -6.77 -26.14 5.53
C MET A 277 -7.30 -26.61 6.89
N LYS A 278 -6.56 -27.48 7.60
CA LYS A 278 -6.94 -27.90 8.97
C LYS A 278 -6.99 -26.73 9.96
N CYS A 279 -6.31 -25.62 9.68
CA CYS A 279 -6.36 -24.40 10.50
C CYS A 279 -7.68 -23.64 10.36
N PHE A 280 -8.40 -23.85 9.26
CA PHE A 280 -9.57 -23.07 8.85
C PHE A 280 -10.81 -23.98 8.74
N PRO A 281 -11.40 -24.40 9.87
CA PRO A 281 -12.48 -25.41 9.87
C PRO A 281 -13.77 -24.91 9.22
N CYS A 282 -13.95 -23.59 9.09
CA CYS A 282 -15.13 -22.96 8.49
C CYS A 282 -14.85 -22.44 7.07
N LEU A 283 -13.80 -22.96 6.41
CA LEU A 283 -13.43 -22.53 5.06
C LEU A 283 -14.50 -22.93 4.03
N GLU A 284 -15.08 -21.93 3.37
CA GLU A 284 -16.10 -22.11 2.32
C GLU A 284 -15.50 -21.94 0.91
N LYS A 285 -14.46 -21.10 0.77
CA LYS A 285 -13.85 -20.74 -0.51
C LYS A 285 -12.33 -20.81 -0.42
N LEU A 286 -11.73 -21.62 -1.28
CA LEU A 286 -10.29 -21.72 -1.45
C LEU A 286 -9.91 -21.30 -2.88
N TYR A 287 -9.06 -20.29 -3.01
CA TYR A 287 -8.47 -19.89 -4.28
C TYR A 287 -7.00 -20.27 -4.29
N ILE A 288 -6.54 -20.88 -5.38
CA ILE A 288 -5.17 -21.33 -5.54
C ILE A 288 -4.62 -20.74 -6.83
N LYS A 289 -3.47 -20.07 -6.74
CA LYS A 289 -2.75 -19.53 -7.89
C LYS A 289 -1.32 -20.07 -7.93
N GLY A 290 -0.96 -20.74 -9.02
CA GLY A 290 0.43 -21.05 -9.34
C GLY A 290 1.08 -19.90 -10.11
N PHE A 291 2.33 -19.57 -9.78
CA PHE A 291 3.16 -18.73 -10.66
C PHE A 291 3.85 -19.67 -11.67
N HIS A 292 3.41 -19.62 -12.93
CA HIS A 292 3.98 -20.35 -14.06
C HIS A 292 4.56 -19.37 -15.07
#